data_AF-A0A1T2L150-F1
#
_entry.id   AF-A0A1T2L150-F1
#
_cell.length_a   1.000
_cell.length_b   1.000
_cell.length_c   1.000
_cell.angle_alpha   90.00
_cell.angle_beta   90.00
_cell.angle_gamma   90.00
#
_symmetry.space_group_name_H-M   'P 1'
#
loop_
_entity.id
_entity.type
_entity.pdbx_description
1 polymer ?
#
loop_
_entity_poly.entity_id
_entity_poly.type
_entity_poly.pdbx_seq_one_letter_code
_entity_poly.pdbx_strand_id
1 'polypeptide(L)'
;MIGGNQYELDIPSGAQTGLKLNRSFEVPEGMSVDLTIDFDLRKSIHMPSSGTDYKLRPTLRSVATPDSGIISGTIDPTLIPTERCAEDAVYAIYLFQGPAAVIDDLAVDGDEAPDPIITVNVDLDVSSGNYSFTIPYLEPNSYTVTATCSAQLDEPDQNDSELMGFYGTTDVVVTAGEAGTINFTESSVAPL
;
A
#
# COMPACT_ATOMS: atom_id res chain seq x y z
N MET A 1 12.12 -13.24 7.97
CA MET A 1 13.13 -12.91 8.99
C MET A 1 12.84 -11.50 9.47
N ILE A 2 12.85 -11.25 10.78
CA ILE A 2 12.64 -9.92 11.37
C ILE A 2 13.84 -9.65 12.27
N GLY A 3 14.55 -8.54 12.05
CA GLY A 3 15.78 -8.23 12.79
C GLY A 3 16.88 -9.30 12.72
N GLY A 4 16.93 -10.08 11.62
CA GLY A 4 17.86 -11.20 11.46
C GLY A 4 17.42 -12.53 12.11
N ASN A 5 16.30 -12.55 12.84
CA ASN A 5 15.74 -13.76 13.44
C ASN A 5 14.73 -14.43 12.49
N GLN A 6 14.68 -15.76 12.54
CA GLN A 6 13.66 -16.56 11.84
C GLN A 6 12.52 -16.88 12.81
N TYR A 7 11.30 -16.61 12.37
CA TYR A 7 10.08 -16.99 13.07
C TYR A 7 9.31 -17.98 12.22
N GLU A 8 8.67 -18.96 12.87
CA GLU A 8 7.75 -19.84 12.19
C GLU A 8 6.49 -19.07 11.78
N LEU A 9 6.02 -19.33 10.56
CA LEU A 9 4.75 -18.82 10.05
C LEU A 9 3.76 -19.99 10.01
N ASP A 10 2.82 -19.99 10.95
CA ASP A 10 1.69 -20.91 10.94
C ASP A 10 0.71 -20.47 9.84
N ILE A 11 0.31 -21.43 8.99
CA ILE A 11 -0.67 -21.23 7.93
C ILE A 11 -1.90 -22.08 8.27
N PRO A 12 -2.87 -21.54 9.03
CA PRO A 12 -4.03 -22.29 9.46
C PRO A 12 -4.77 -22.88 8.26
N SER A 13 -4.96 -24.20 8.27
CA SER A 13 -5.69 -24.94 7.23
C SER A 13 -5.13 -24.79 5.79
N GLY A 14 -3.93 -24.25 5.60
CA GLY A 14 -3.37 -23.96 4.28
C GLY A 14 -3.27 -25.19 3.38
N ALA A 15 -2.87 -26.33 3.94
CA ALA A 15 -2.76 -27.60 3.22
C ALA A 15 -4.13 -28.28 2.93
N GLN A 16 -5.21 -27.84 3.60
CA GLN A 16 -6.51 -28.52 3.55
C GLN A 16 -7.51 -27.81 2.62
N THR A 17 -7.46 -26.48 2.56
CA THR A 17 -8.46 -25.72 1.80
C THR A 17 -7.88 -24.80 0.73
N GLY A 18 -6.56 -24.64 0.67
CA GLY A 18 -5.90 -23.69 -0.24
C GLY A 18 -6.33 -22.24 0.00
N LEU A 19 -5.99 -21.37 -0.96
CA LEU A 19 -6.41 -19.97 -0.97
C LEU A 19 -7.90 -19.86 -1.32
N LYS A 20 -8.68 -19.21 -0.46
CA LYS A 20 -10.10 -18.94 -0.72
C LYS A 20 -10.30 -17.48 -1.08
N LEU A 21 -10.96 -17.23 -2.20
CA LEU A 21 -11.42 -15.90 -2.57
C LEU A 21 -12.74 -15.63 -1.86
N ASN A 22 -12.73 -14.74 -0.88
CA ASN A 22 -13.92 -14.36 -0.11
C ASN A 22 -14.68 -13.18 -0.75
N ARG A 23 -14.49 -12.93 -2.05
CA ARG A 23 -15.20 -11.90 -2.81
C ARG A 23 -15.97 -12.52 -3.98
N SER A 24 -17.17 -12.02 -4.21
CA SER A 24 -17.99 -12.39 -5.36
C SER A 24 -17.46 -11.73 -6.63
N PHE A 25 -17.53 -12.45 -7.75
CA PHE A 25 -17.32 -11.91 -9.08
C PHE A 25 -18.39 -12.50 -10.01
N GLU A 26 -18.72 -11.79 -11.07
CA GLU A 26 -19.70 -12.23 -12.07
C GLU A 26 -18.96 -12.76 -13.30
N VAL A 27 -19.39 -13.90 -13.82
CA VAL A 27 -18.92 -14.42 -15.11
C VAL A 27 -20.11 -14.41 -16.06
N PRO A 28 -20.18 -13.47 -17.02
CA PRO A 28 -21.26 -13.42 -17.98
C PRO A 28 -21.31 -14.69 -18.85
N GLU A 29 -22.51 -15.09 -19.27
CA GLU A 29 -22.69 -16.29 -20.10
C GLU A 29 -21.86 -16.21 -21.39
N GLY A 30 -21.07 -17.24 -21.65
CA GLY A 30 -20.22 -17.33 -22.85
C GLY A 30 -18.98 -16.44 -22.83
N MET A 31 -18.69 -15.74 -21.73
CA MET A 31 -17.53 -14.87 -21.56
C MET A 31 -16.52 -15.46 -20.56
N SER A 32 -15.27 -15.03 -20.66
CA SER A 32 -14.24 -15.24 -19.63
C SER A 32 -14.02 -13.95 -18.84
N VAL A 33 -13.60 -14.09 -17.60
CA VAL A 33 -13.20 -12.96 -16.75
C VAL A 33 -11.76 -13.18 -16.29
N ASP A 34 -10.91 -12.21 -16.58
CA ASP A 34 -9.53 -12.19 -16.14
C ASP A 34 -9.43 -11.35 -14.87
N LEU A 35 -9.00 -11.97 -13.78
CA LEU A 35 -8.86 -11.33 -12.47
C LEU A 35 -7.39 -11.31 -12.06
N THR A 36 -6.92 -10.15 -11.62
CA THR A 36 -5.68 -10.05 -10.86
C THR A 36 -6.01 -10.15 -9.38
N ILE A 37 -5.36 -11.07 -8.68
CA ILE A 37 -5.47 -11.21 -7.23
C ILE A 37 -4.15 -10.73 -6.63
N ASP A 38 -4.26 -9.80 -5.68
CA ASP A 38 -3.16 -9.20 -4.96
C ASP A 38 -3.24 -9.63 -3.49
N PHE A 39 -2.10 -10.05 -2.96
CA PHE A 39 -1.97 -10.58 -1.61
C PHE A 39 -1.23 -9.58 -0.74
N ASP A 40 -1.97 -8.90 0.13
CA ASP A 40 -1.41 -7.88 1.00
C ASP A 40 -0.69 -8.55 2.17
N LEU A 41 0.62 -8.75 2.02
CA LEU A 41 1.45 -9.39 3.04
C LEU A 41 1.46 -8.63 4.36
N ARG A 42 1.42 -7.29 4.33
CA ARG A 42 1.48 -6.45 5.53
C ARG A 42 0.22 -6.63 6.37
N LYS A 43 -0.95 -6.72 5.73
CA LYS A 43 -2.22 -7.04 6.39
C LYS A 43 -2.43 -8.52 6.70
N SER A 44 -1.60 -9.40 6.14
CA SER A 44 -1.84 -10.85 6.19
C SER A 44 -1.00 -11.60 7.21
N ILE A 45 0.06 -11.00 7.74
CA ILE A 45 0.93 -11.61 8.72
C ILE A 45 0.73 -10.87 10.03
N HIS A 46 0.26 -11.57 11.06
CA HIS A 46 0.03 -10.97 12.37
C HIS A 46 0.54 -11.90 13.48
N MET A 47 0.92 -11.32 14.62
CA MET A 47 1.33 -12.08 15.80
C MET A 47 0.19 -12.14 16.81
N PRO A 48 -0.42 -13.31 17.09
CA PRO A 48 -1.50 -13.40 18.05
C PRO A 48 -1.01 -13.03 19.46
N SER A 49 -1.84 -12.30 20.20
CA SER A 49 -1.56 -11.89 21.59
C SER A 49 -1.30 -13.05 22.56
N SER A 50 -1.70 -14.28 22.22
CA SER A 50 -1.53 -15.48 23.04
C SER A 50 -0.59 -16.53 22.42
N GLY A 51 0.35 -16.16 21.55
CA GLY A 51 1.26 -17.08 20.88
C GLY A 51 2.67 -16.53 20.68
N THR A 52 3.59 -17.38 20.24
CA THR A 52 4.97 -17.01 19.87
C THR A 52 5.21 -17.01 18.36
N ASP A 53 4.23 -17.48 17.59
CA ASP A 53 4.37 -17.77 16.18
C ASP A 53 3.50 -16.80 15.38
N TYR A 54 4.02 -16.33 14.25
CA TYR A 54 3.24 -15.52 13.33
C TYR A 54 2.19 -16.38 12.65
N LYS A 55 1.02 -15.82 12.40
CA LYS A 55 -0.06 -16.49 11.70
C LYS A 55 -0.36 -15.80 10.38
N LEU A 56 -0.75 -16.61 9.40
CA LEU A 56 -1.31 -16.12 8.16
C LEU A 56 -2.82 -15.90 8.31
N ARG A 57 -3.26 -14.65 8.15
CA ARG A 57 -4.66 -14.23 7.98
C ARG A 57 -4.82 -13.63 6.59
N PRO A 58 -5.08 -14.41 5.53
CA PRO A 58 -4.96 -13.88 4.18
C PRO A 58 -5.91 -12.72 3.88
N THR A 59 -5.32 -11.57 3.55
CA THR A 59 -6.01 -10.36 3.06
C THR A 59 -5.76 -10.24 1.57
N LEU A 60 -6.84 -10.40 0.79
CA LEU A 60 -6.79 -10.43 -0.67
C LEU A 60 -7.58 -9.28 -1.26
N ARG A 61 -7.00 -8.69 -2.31
CA ARG A 61 -7.67 -7.78 -3.22
C ARG A 61 -7.79 -8.45 -4.57
N SER A 62 -8.90 -8.23 -5.26
CA SER A 62 -9.13 -8.74 -6.61
C SER A 62 -9.64 -7.61 -7.49
N VAL A 63 -9.20 -7.58 -8.74
CA VAL A 63 -9.60 -6.58 -9.72
C VAL A 63 -9.71 -7.24 -11.10
N ALA A 64 -10.69 -6.82 -11.89
CA ALA A 64 -10.77 -7.24 -13.28
C ALA A 64 -9.60 -6.65 -14.06
N THR A 65 -8.70 -7.51 -14.53
CA THR A 65 -7.46 -7.10 -15.20
C THR A 65 -7.71 -6.19 -16.41
N PRO A 66 -8.68 -6.49 -17.31
CA PRO A 66 -8.95 -5.66 -18.49
C PRO A 66 -9.43 -4.25 -18.16
N ASP A 67 -10.10 -4.09 -17.01
CA ASP A 67 -10.70 -2.82 -16.60
C ASP A 67 -9.79 -2.04 -15.63
N SER A 68 -8.63 -2.59 -15.31
CA SER A 68 -7.71 -1.98 -14.36
C SER A 68 -6.85 -0.88 -15.00
N GLY A 69 -6.49 0.12 -14.20
CA GLY A 69 -5.53 1.17 -14.53
C GLY A 69 -4.27 1.07 -13.67
N ILE A 70 -3.35 2.01 -13.90
CA ILE A 70 -2.05 2.08 -13.21
C ILE A 70 -1.85 3.50 -12.71
N ILE A 71 -1.23 3.67 -11.54
CA ILE A 71 -0.60 4.94 -11.15
C ILE A 71 0.91 4.72 -11.21
N SER A 72 1.62 5.58 -11.93
CA SER A 72 3.08 5.66 -11.86
C SER A 72 3.47 7.09 -11.48
N GLY A 73 4.62 7.24 -10.85
CA GLY A 73 5.03 8.57 -10.46
C GLY A 73 6.46 8.67 -10.00
N THR A 74 6.84 9.92 -9.75
CA THR A 74 8.14 10.28 -9.19
C THR A 74 8.00 11.14 -7.94
N ILE A 75 8.97 11.01 -7.04
CA ILE A 75 9.13 11.85 -5.85
C ILE A 75 10.46 12.57 -6.00
N ASP A 76 10.41 13.90 -6.07
CA ASP A 76 11.60 14.73 -5.93
C ASP A 76 12.16 14.56 -4.51
N PRO A 77 13.46 14.23 -4.34
CA PRO A 77 14.06 14.08 -3.01
C PRO A 77 13.94 15.31 -2.12
N THR A 78 13.76 16.50 -2.70
CA THR A 78 13.56 17.75 -1.96
C THR A 78 12.17 17.87 -1.33
N LEU A 79 11.18 17.08 -1.77
CA LEU A 79 9.85 17.05 -1.17
C LEU A 79 9.90 16.73 0.33
N ILE A 80 10.77 15.77 0.67
CA ILE A 80 10.86 15.24 2.02
C ILE A 80 12.18 15.75 2.62
N PRO A 81 12.14 16.72 3.55
CA PRO A 81 13.35 17.27 4.13
C PRO A 81 14.13 16.17 4.86
N THR A 82 15.40 16.02 4.55
CA THR A 82 16.23 14.92 5.07
C THR A 82 16.36 14.95 6.59
N GLU A 83 16.28 16.13 7.22
CA GLU A 83 16.26 16.28 8.67
C GLU A 83 14.99 15.74 9.35
N ARG A 84 13.94 15.46 8.57
CA ARG A 84 12.68 14.87 9.07
C ARG A 84 12.62 13.36 8.90
N CYS A 85 13.66 12.77 8.32
CA CYS A 85 13.77 11.33 8.11
C CYS A 85 14.88 10.74 8.96
N ALA A 86 14.66 9.53 9.48
CA ALA A 86 15.67 8.79 10.22
C ALA A 86 16.84 8.35 9.30
N GLU A 87 17.99 7.99 9.88
CA GLU A 87 19.13 7.47 9.09
C GLU A 87 18.80 6.16 8.37
N ASP A 88 17.87 5.38 8.92
CA ASP A 88 17.33 4.12 8.37
C ASP A 88 15.96 4.30 7.68
N ALA A 89 15.66 5.52 7.23
CA ALA A 89 14.40 5.87 6.58
C ALA A 89 14.03 4.92 5.43
N VAL A 90 12.80 4.42 5.48
CA VAL A 90 12.18 3.65 4.39
C VAL A 90 11.12 4.53 3.74
N TYR A 91 11.34 4.77 2.45
CA TYR A 91 10.46 5.58 1.63
C TYR A 91 9.38 4.72 0.99
N ALA A 92 8.13 5.18 1.06
CA ALA A 92 6.99 4.48 0.51
C ALA A 92 5.89 5.44 0.07
N ILE A 93 4.99 4.93 -0.77
CA ILE A 93 3.75 5.57 -1.17
C ILE A 93 2.58 4.85 -0.54
N TYR A 94 1.64 5.63 0.00
CA TYR A 94 0.39 5.17 0.58
C TYR A 94 -0.75 5.64 -0.30
N LEU A 95 -1.62 4.72 -0.68
CA LEU A 95 -2.79 4.97 -1.52
C LEU A 95 -4.06 4.73 -0.69
N PHE A 96 -4.96 5.71 -0.69
CA PHE A 96 -6.24 5.66 0.00
C PHE A 96 -7.39 5.73 -1.01
N GLN A 97 -8.51 5.11 -0.66
CA GLN A 97 -9.70 5.12 -1.49
C GLN A 97 -10.43 6.47 -1.40
N GLY A 98 -10.80 7.03 -2.56
CA GLY A 98 -11.56 8.27 -2.66
C GLY A 98 -10.67 9.52 -2.69
N PRO A 99 -11.21 10.67 -3.10
CA PRO A 99 -10.49 11.95 -3.06
C PRO A 99 -10.53 12.55 -1.65
N ALA A 100 -9.53 13.38 -1.33
CA ALA A 100 -9.35 14.03 -0.03
C ALA A 100 -9.52 13.07 1.16
N ALA A 101 -8.98 11.86 1.03
CA ALA A 101 -9.01 10.87 2.10
C ALA A 101 -8.27 11.39 3.35
N VAL A 102 -8.73 10.96 4.52
CA VAL A 102 -7.96 11.13 5.76
C VAL A 102 -6.73 10.24 5.64
N ILE A 103 -5.55 10.82 5.80
CA ILE A 103 -4.28 10.10 5.75
C ILE A 103 -4.03 9.51 7.13
N ASP A 104 -3.75 8.22 7.16
CA ASP A 104 -3.34 7.50 8.36
C ASP A 104 -2.32 6.41 8.04
N ASP A 105 -1.73 5.80 9.05
CA ASP A 105 -0.90 4.61 8.91
C ASP A 105 -1.74 3.35 8.62
N LEU A 106 -1.07 2.20 8.59
CA LEU A 106 -1.75 0.92 8.38
C LEU A 106 -1.98 0.25 9.74
N ALA A 107 -3.24 0.16 10.17
CA ALA A 107 -3.58 -0.35 11.50
C ALA A 107 -4.79 -1.31 11.43
N VAL A 108 -4.55 -2.54 10.98
CA VAL A 108 -5.59 -3.56 10.65
C VAL A 108 -6.59 -3.80 11.78
N ASP A 109 -6.12 -3.75 13.02
CA ASP A 109 -6.94 -3.94 14.22
C ASP A 109 -6.83 -2.71 15.17
N GLY A 110 -6.24 -1.59 14.72
CA GLY A 110 -5.79 -0.48 15.57
C GLY A 110 -6.61 0.81 15.51
N ASP A 111 -7.31 1.11 14.39
CA ASP A 111 -7.87 2.46 14.17
C ASP A 111 -9.34 2.59 13.75
N GLU A 112 -9.88 3.79 14.00
CA GLU A 112 -11.17 4.25 13.45
C GLU A 112 -11.04 4.92 12.07
N ALA A 113 -9.82 5.27 11.65
CA ALA A 113 -9.57 5.87 10.34
C ALA A 113 -9.46 4.81 9.23
N PRO A 114 -9.65 5.19 7.96
CA PRO A 114 -9.48 4.25 6.85
C PRO A 114 -8.02 3.91 6.59
N ASP A 115 -7.67 2.62 6.66
CA ASP A 115 -6.36 2.12 6.24
C ASP A 115 -6.04 2.51 4.78
N PRO A 116 -4.74 2.66 4.44
CA PRO A 116 -4.30 2.64 3.05
C PRO A 116 -4.74 1.32 2.38
N ILE A 117 -5.21 1.40 1.14
CA ILE A 117 -5.59 0.22 0.37
C ILE A 117 -4.37 -0.48 -0.24
N ILE A 118 -3.30 0.29 -0.51
CA ILE A 118 -2.02 -0.19 -1.04
C ILE A 118 -0.91 0.65 -0.45
N THR A 119 0.18 -0.01 -0.03
CA THR A 119 1.47 0.63 0.24
C THR A 119 2.51 0.07 -0.71
N VAL A 120 3.32 0.92 -1.35
CA VAL A 120 4.43 0.47 -2.22
C VAL A 120 5.74 1.11 -1.82
N ASN A 121 6.82 0.35 -1.89
CA ASN A 121 8.16 0.91 -1.79
C ASN A 121 8.45 1.79 -3.01
N VAL A 122 9.41 2.68 -2.86
CA VAL A 122 9.91 3.51 -3.95
C VAL A 122 11.34 3.13 -4.32
N ASP A 123 11.66 3.24 -5.61
CA ASP A 123 12.97 2.92 -6.15
C ASP A 123 13.69 4.20 -6.54
N LEU A 124 14.93 4.38 -6.08
CA LEU A 124 15.79 5.48 -6.53
C LEU A 124 16.21 5.25 -7.98
N ASP A 125 15.77 6.13 -8.87
CA ASP A 125 16.31 6.21 -10.21
C ASP A 125 17.63 6.97 -10.18
N VAL A 126 18.74 6.23 -10.24
CA VAL A 126 20.10 6.76 -10.19
C VAL A 126 20.44 7.70 -11.36
N SER A 127 19.66 7.68 -12.44
CA SER A 127 19.90 8.53 -13.61
C SER A 127 19.28 9.92 -13.46
N SER A 128 18.10 10.01 -12.86
CA SER A 128 17.40 11.28 -12.61
C SER A 128 17.65 11.82 -11.20
N GLY A 129 18.01 10.94 -10.25
CA GLY A 129 18.10 11.26 -8.83
C GLY A 129 16.75 11.25 -8.11
N ASN A 130 15.64 11.03 -8.82
CA ASN A 130 14.30 10.98 -8.23
C ASN A 130 13.97 9.57 -7.75
N TYR A 131 13.08 9.47 -6.76
CA TYR A 131 12.45 8.20 -6.47
C TYR A 131 11.28 7.97 -7.42
N SER A 132 11.02 6.71 -7.76
CA SER A 132 9.95 6.29 -8.65
C SER A 132 9.11 5.21 -8.01
N PHE A 133 7.84 5.15 -8.39
CA PHE A 133 6.92 4.14 -7.88
C PHE A 133 5.90 3.76 -8.95
N THR A 134 5.28 2.59 -8.79
CA THR A 134 4.17 2.13 -9.63
C THR A 134 3.20 1.32 -8.79
N ILE A 135 1.91 1.64 -8.94
CA ILE A 135 0.79 0.95 -8.33
C ILE A 135 -0.07 0.37 -9.46
N PRO A 136 0.09 -0.93 -9.77
CA PRO A 136 -0.64 -1.57 -10.84
C PRO A 136 -2.01 -2.07 -10.40
N TYR A 137 -2.85 -2.40 -11.38
CA TYR A 137 -4.11 -3.09 -11.20
C TYR A 137 -5.08 -2.34 -10.28
N LEU A 138 -5.28 -1.04 -10.50
CA LEU A 138 -6.26 -0.25 -9.76
C LEU A 138 -7.60 -0.25 -10.46
N GLU A 139 -8.69 -0.29 -9.70
CA GLU A 139 -10.02 -0.09 -10.27
C GLU A 139 -10.16 1.38 -10.74
N PRO A 140 -10.96 1.66 -11.79
CA PRO A 140 -11.23 3.03 -12.18
C PRO A 140 -11.98 3.77 -11.07
N ASN A 141 -11.31 4.71 -10.41
CA ASN A 141 -11.87 5.51 -9.31
C ASN A 141 -11.00 6.74 -9.03
N SER A 142 -11.45 7.58 -8.09
CA SER A 142 -10.61 8.60 -7.47
C SER A 142 -9.92 8.05 -6.23
N TYR A 143 -8.68 8.46 -6.02
CA TYR A 143 -7.82 8.06 -4.92
C TYR A 143 -7.04 9.25 -4.38
N THR A 144 -6.58 9.13 -3.13
CA THR A 144 -5.61 10.05 -2.53
C THR A 144 -4.28 9.31 -2.36
N VAL A 145 -3.19 9.96 -2.75
CA VAL A 145 -1.83 9.41 -2.70
C VAL A 145 -0.96 10.33 -1.85
N THR A 146 -0.11 9.75 -1.02
CA THR A 146 0.86 10.49 -0.22
C THR A 146 2.17 9.71 -0.11
N ALA A 147 3.28 10.43 0.09
CA ALA A 147 4.59 9.84 0.33
C ALA A 147 4.92 9.86 1.83
N THR A 148 5.78 8.94 2.26
CA THR A 148 6.40 8.93 3.59
C THR A 148 7.86 8.49 3.49
N CYS A 149 8.68 8.89 4.47
CA CYS A 149 10.02 8.35 4.72
C CYS A 149 10.13 7.59 6.06
N SER A 150 8.99 7.32 6.68
CA SER A 150 8.88 6.68 7.99
C SER A 150 8.20 5.32 7.91
N ALA A 151 8.17 4.67 6.74
CA ALA A 151 7.43 3.42 6.54
C ALA A 151 7.95 2.25 7.38
N GLN A 152 9.19 2.34 7.89
CA GLN A 152 9.76 1.38 8.84
C GLN A 152 9.16 1.47 10.25
N LEU A 153 8.41 2.53 10.55
CA LEU A 153 7.74 2.73 11.84
C LEU A 153 6.29 2.23 11.83
N ASP A 154 5.77 1.81 10.67
CA ASP A 154 4.37 1.43 10.47
C ASP A 154 4.17 -0.07 10.75
N GLU A 155 3.67 -0.39 11.94
CA GLU A 155 3.38 -1.75 12.37
C GLU A 155 1.89 -2.07 12.15
N PRO A 156 1.54 -3.08 11.34
CA PRO A 156 0.15 -3.31 10.88
C PRO A 156 -0.87 -3.63 11.97
N ASP A 157 -0.42 -3.97 13.19
CA ASP A 157 -1.25 -4.36 14.33
C ASP A 157 -1.43 -3.21 15.35
N GLN A 158 -0.89 -2.01 15.09
CA GLN A 158 -0.89 -0.85 15.99
C GLN A 158 -1.23 0.44 15.25
N ASN A 159 -1.70 1.46 15.99
CA ASN A 159 -1.75 2.83 15.49
C ASN A 159 -0.45 3.52 15.86
N ASP A 160 0.35 3.82 14.84
CA ASP A 160 1.64 4.51 14.90
C ASP A 160 1.63 5.82 14.07
N SER A 161 0.46 6.30 13.65
CA SER A 161 0.26 7.52 12.84
C SER A 161 1.02 8.74 13.38
N GLU A 162 1.02 8.93 14.71
CA GLU A 162 1.71 10.05 15.38
C GLU A 162 3.25 9.98 15.24
N LEU A 163 3.79 8.80 14.94
CA LEU A 163 5.22 8.57 14.71
C LEU A 163 5.61 8.74 13.23
N MET A 164 4.62 8.79 12.34
CA MET A 164 4.83 8.85 10.89
C MET A 164 4.74 10.27 10.35
N GLY A 165 5.57 10.54 9.33
CA GLY A 165 5.48 11.76 8.53
C GLY A 165 4.93 11.46 7.14
N PHE A 166 3.88 12.18 6.73
CA PHE A 166 3.33 12.12 5.38
C PHE A 166 3.56 13.43 4.64
N TYR A 167 3.90 13.33 3.35
CA TYR A 167 4.37 14.44 2.53
C TYR A 167 3.78 14.37 1.13
N GLY A 168 3.46 15.53 0.55
CA GLY A 168 2.92 15.64 -0.79
C GLY A 168 1.65 14.82 -0.94
N THR A 169 0.54 15.28 -0.38
CA THR A 169 -0.75 14.60 -0.55
C THR A 169 -1.47 15.14 -1.76
N THR A 170 -1.89 14.26 -2.68
CA THR A 170 -2.63 14.65 -3.88
C THR A 170 -3.70 13.64 -4.23
N ASP A 171 -4.78 14.12 -4.83
CA ASP A 171 -5.77 13.27 -5.44
C ASP A 171 -5.37 12.90 -6.88
N VAL A 172 -5.81 11.72 -7.31
CA VAL A 172 -5.61 11.18 -8.65
C VAL A 172 -6.84 10.41 -9.09
N VAL A 173 -7.16 10.48 -10.37
CA VAL A 173 -8.23 9.68 -10.98
C VAL A 173 -7.57 8.59 -11.81
N VAL A 174 -7.97 7.35 -11.57
CA VAL A 174 -7.62 6.19 -12.38
C VAL A 174 -8.77 5.89 -13.32
N THR A 175 -8.44 5.65 -14.58
CA THR A 175 -9.33 5.28 -15.68
C THR A 175 -8.91 3.91 -16.21
N ALA A 176 -9.87 3.12 -16.69
CA ALA A 176 -9.60 1.77 -17.18
C ALA A 176 -8.62 1.79 -18.35
N GLY A 177 -7.57 0.97 -18.28
CA GLY A 177 -6.57 0.86 -19.35
C GLY A 177 -5.63 2.07 -19.49
N GLU A 178 -5.71 3.07 -18.60
CA GLU A 178 -4.86 4.24 -18.63
C GLU A 178 -3.87 4.26 -17.45
N ALA A 179 -2.74 4.94 -17.67
CA ALA A 179 -1.76 5.21 -16.63
C ALA A 179 -1.93 6.65 -16.12
N GLY A 180 -2.38 6.79 -14.87
CA GLY A 180 -2.27 8.04 -14.13
C GLY A 180 -0.81 8.34 -13.81
N THR A 181 -0.38 9.59 -13.97
CA THR A 181 0.98 10.04 -13.61
C THR A 181 0.93 11.05 -12.47
N ILE A 182 1.75 10.84 -11.45
CA ILE A 182 1.91 11.78 -10.32
C ILE A 182 3.38 12.19 -10.21
N ASN A 183 3.64 13.48 -10.08
CA ASN A 183 4.98 13.98 -9.80
C ASN A 183 4.93 14.81 -8.51
N PHE A 184 5.48 14.28 -7.43
CA PHE A 184 5.59 15.01 -6.18
C PHE A 184 6.81 15.92 -6.22
N THR A 185 6.59 17.20 -5.94
CA THR A 185 7.61 18.25 -5.91
C THR A 185 7.43 19.11 -4.67
N GLU A 186 8.42 19.91 -4.27
CA GLU A 186 8.33 20.78 -3.08
C GLU A 186 7.04 21.63 -3.01
N SER A 187 6.51 22.05 -4.17
CA SER A 187 5.24 22.82 -4.26
C SER A 187 3.97 22.00 -3.98
N SER A 188 4.08 20.68 -3.79
CA SER A 188 2.98 19.79 -3.38
C SER A 188 2.80 19.68 -1.86
N VAL A 189 3.64 20.36 -1.07
CA VAL A 189 3.44 20.51 0.36
C VAL A 189 2.40 21.61 0.59
N ALA A 190 1.25 21.28 1.21
CA ALA A 190 0.30 22.30 1.63
C ALA A 190 1.00 23.26 2.61
N PRO A 191 0.86 24.59 2.45
CA PRO A 191 1.45 25.52 3.40
C PRO A 191 0.86 25.28 4.79
N LEU A 192 1.75 25.18 5.78
CA LEU A 192 1.42 25.04 7.21
C LEU A 192 0.44 26.14 7.69
#